data_AF-A0A0D2U2W7-F1
#
_entry.id   AF-A0A0D2U2W7-F1
#
_cell.length_a   1.000
_cell.length_b   1.000
_cell.length_c   1.000
_cell.angle_alpha   90.00
_cell.angle_beta   90.00
_cell.angle_gamma   90.00
#
_symmetry.space_group_name_H-M   'P 1'
#
loop_
_entity.id
_entity.type
_entity.pdbx_description
1 polymer ?
#
loop_
_entity_poly.entity_id
_entity_poly.type
_entity_poly.pdbx_seq_one_letter_code
_entity_poly.pdbx_strand_id
1 'polypeptide(L)'
;MRFAALFALLALCAVASASDVLVLTTDNFRSTVDAHDALLVEFYAPWCGHCKRLEPEYDKAAAILAKDDPPIYIAKVDATEEPSLASDFGVSGYPTIKLFRKGAVSGDYDSGRDANSIVAYMRKQSGPSARTLSTVEEAKNFVAKNDISVIGFFPAVGSMQEVFLKTADQKRDAFRFAVTSSKEVAAAFNIEGNKVVLFHAPHYESKLEGAVVVPYEGASSQTAFESFLAENATPLVGVYSDLSKARFDLRKARGDLPLIVTHFKVDYANNAKNTNYWRNRVLAVAKKFIGKAHFAIASKEEFAARLSEFGLQNQELAVAFEHKGKKYAMNEDFSVANLEKFVEDFLGGNIKPHVKSEPVPKVATDVKVLVGSNFDDEVFGNDKDMLIEFYAPWCGHCKSLEPVFNELAQKVKGEENLIIAKLDATSNDFARDLFPVSGYPTLYWVPGNNKHSPKKYEGGRDVKSFIDYIKKESTYPLKLKKSKGEL
;
A
#
# COMPACT_ATOMS: atom_id res chain seq x y z
N MET A 1 -60.19 1.60 31.34
CA MET A 1 -59.41 2.74 30.82
C MET A 1 -58.60 2.24 29.63
N ARG A 2 -58.89 2.76 28.44
CA ARG A 2 -58.25 2.39 27.16
C ARG A 2 -56.92 3.15 27.05
N PHE A 3 -55.80 2.46 26.93
CA PHE A 3 -54.55 3.05 26.43
C PHE A 3 -54.45 2.75 24.94
N ALA A 4 -54.63 3.77 24.13
CA ALA A 4 -54.37 3.71 22.70
C ALA A 4 -52.85 3.83 22.49
N ALA A 5 -52.22 2.80 21.93
CA ALA A 5 -50.85 2.84 21.46
C ALA A 5 -50.83 3.57 20.10
N LEU A 6 -50.24 4.77 20.09
CA LEU A 6 -50.00 5.54 18.88
C LEU A 6 -48.76 4.95 18.18
N PHE A 7 -48.96 4.15 17.13
CA PHE A 7 -47.88 3.80 16.20
C PHE A 7 -47.59 5.01 15.32
N ALA A 8 -46.50 5.73 15.62
CA ALA A 8 -45.97 6.75 14.71
C ALA A 8 -45.26 6.03 13.55
N LEU A 9 -45.91 6.00 12.38
CA LEU A 9 -45.31 5.58 11.13
C LEU A 9 -44.36 6.71 10.68
N LEU A 10 -43.05 6.58 10.96
CA LEU A 10 -42.03 7.46 10.39
C LEU A 10 -41.96 7.13 8.88
N ALA A 11 -42.61 7.97 8.07
CA ALA A 11 -42.46 7.94 6.63
C ALA A 11 -41.03 8.43 6.30
N LEU A 12 -40.14 7.49 5.96
CA LEU A 12 -38.88 7.81 5.30
C LEU A 12 -39.21 8.37 3.91
N CYS A 13 -39.16 9.69 3.74
CA CYS A 13 -39.11 10.29 2.41
C CYS A 13 -37.70 10.08 1.83
N ALA A 14 -37.41 8.86 1.38
CA ALA A 14 -36.40 8.66 0.37
C ALA A 14 -36.96 9.18 -0.95
N VAL A 15 -36.34 10.23 -1.52
CA VAL A 15 -36.70 10.68 -2.86
C VAL A 15 -36.23 9.61 -3.83
N ALA A 16 -37.16 8.80 -4.32
CA ALA A 16 -36.90 7.82 -5.37
C ALA A 16 -36.44 8.56 -6.63
N SER A 17 -35.17 8.40 -7.00
CA SER A 17 -34.68 8.80 -8.32
C SER A 17 -35.04 7.72 -9.34
N ALA A 18 -34.87 7.99 -10.63
CA ALA A 18 -35.04 6.97 -11.68
C ALA A 18 -34.06 5.77 -11.55
N SER A 19 -33.09 5.87 -10.63
CA SER A 19 -32.16 4.82 -10.20
C SER A 19 -32.46 4.38 -8.76
N ASP A 20 -32.25 3.09 -8.46
CA ASP A 20 -32.32 2.50 -7.12
C ASP A 20 -31.23 3.05 -6.15
N VAL A 21 -30.36 3.96 -6.61
CA VAL A 21 -29.37 4.68 -5.80
C VAL A 21 -30.03 5.83 -5.03
N LEU A 22 -29.84 5.86 -3.71
CA LEU A 22 -30.31 6.97 -2.87
C LEU A 22 -29.51 8.25 -3.14
N VAL A 23 -30.19 9.37 -3.34
CA VAL A 23 -29.54 10.68 -3.48
C VAL A 23 -29.51 11.36 -2.13
N LEU A 24 -28.31 11.58 -1.61
CA LEU A 24 -28.11 12.23 -0.32
C LEU A 24 -27.69 13.68 -0.49
N THR A 25 -28.28 14.54 0.32
CA THR A 25 -27.99 15.96 0.46
C THR A 25 -27.73 16.26 1.92
N THR A 26 -27.23 17.45 2.24
CA THR A 26 -27.01 17.87 3.64
C THR A 26 -28.26 17.67 4.51
N ASP A 27 -29.46 17.86 3.95
CA ASP A 27 -30.74 17.76 4.67
C ASP A 27 -31.12 16.34 5.10
N ASN A 28 -30.81 15.33 4.28
CA ASN A 28 -31.25 13.95 4.51
C ASN A 28 -30.11 12.98 4.85
N PHE A 29 -28.85 13.44 4.77
CA PHE A 29 -27.70 12.57 4.91
C PHE A 29 -27.71 11.84 6.25
N ARG A 30 -27.83 12.60 7.35
CA ARG A 30 -27.69 12.04 8.70
C ARG A 30 -28.77 11.03 9.03
N SER A 31 -30.02 11.38 8.79
CA SER A 31 -31.15 10.47 9.01
C SER A 31 -31.04 9.21 8.16
N THR A 32 -30.53 9.32 6.93
CA THR A 32 -30.36 8.16 6.04
C THR A 32 -29.24 7.24 6.50
N VAL A 33 -28.04 7.76 6.84
CA VAL A 33 -26.94 6.91 7.33
C VAL A 33 -27.21 6.28 8.69
N ASP A 34 -28.02 6.92 9.55
CA ASP A 34 -28.43 6.38 10.85
C ASP A 34 -29.49 5.28 10.71
N ALA A 35 -30.34 5.35 9.69
CA ALA A 35 -31.42 4.38 9.45
C ALA A 35 -30.93 3.05 8.83
N HIS A 36 -29.69 2.99 8.35
CA HIS A 36 -29.13 1.81 7.67
C HIS A 36 -27.97 1.23 8.48
N ASP A 37 -28.00 -0.09 8.70
CA ASP A 37 -26.89 -0.80 9.36
C ASP A 37 -25.58 -0.72 8.57
N ALA A 38 -25.68 -0.72 7.23
CA ALA A 38 -24.58 -0.48 6.31
C ALA A 38 -25.09 0.32 5.10
N LEU A 39 -24.40 1.39 4.72
CA LEU A 39 -24.71 2.20 3.54
C LEU A 39 -23.42 2.58 2.82
N LEU A 40 -23.31 2.25 1.54
CA LEU A 40 -22.21 2.71 0.69
C LEU A 40 -22.57 4.06 0.09
N VAL A 41 -21.71 5.06 0.23
CA VAL A 41 -21.96 6.41 -0.27
C VAL A 41 -20.84 6.80 -1.24
N GLU A 42 -21.20 7.08 -2.50
CA GLU A 42 -20.31 7.67 -3.50
C GLU A 42 -20.36 9.20 -3.41
N PHE A 43 -19.22 9.83 -3.18
CA PHE A 43 -19.02 11.26 -3.39
C PHE A 43 -18.45 11.49 -4.78
N TYR A 44 -19.20 12.18 -5.64
CA TYR A 44 -18.86 12.36 -7.05
C TYR A 44 -18.90 13.83 -7.49
N ALA A 45 -18.40 14.09 -8.70
CA ALA A 45 -18.60 15.35 -9.40
C ALA A 45 -19.08 15.07 -10.83
N PRO A 46 -20.07 15.82 -11.36
CA PRO A 46 -20.72 15.51 -12.64
C PRO A 46 -19.80 15.67 -13.85
N TRP A 47 -18.70 16.41 -13.72
CA TRP A 47 -17.69 16.58 -14.77
C TRP A 47 -16.56 15.54 -14.70
N CYS A 48 -16.47 14.73 -13.63
CA CYS A 48 -15.39 13.76 -13.45
C CYS A 48 -15.56 12.54 -14.38
N GLY A 49 -14.58 12.31 -15.24
CA GLY A 49 -14.60 11.17 -16.17
C GLY A 49 -14.59 9.80 -15.48
N HIS A 50 -14.00 9.66 -14.29
CA HIS A 50 -14.05 8.40 -13.52
C HIS A 50 -15.42 8.16 -12.90
N CYS A 51 -16.12 9.20 -12.43
CA CYS A 51 -17.49 9.11 -11.92
C CYS A 51 -18.46 8.70 -13.03
N LYS A 52 -18.38 9.35 -14.20
CA LYS A 52 -19.21 8.99 -15.37
C LYS A 52 -19.05 7.52 -15.81
N ARG A 53 -17.86 6.95 -15.63
CA ARG A 53 -17.61 5.53 -15.92
C ARG A 53 -18.16 4.59 -14.85
N LEU A 54 -18.18 5.03 -13.59
CA LEU A 54 -18.68 4.25 -12.45
C LEU A 54 -20.21 4.25 -12.40
N GLU A 55 -20.86 5.37 -12.72
CA GLU A 55 -22.31 5.57 -12.64
C GLU A 55 -23.14 4.39 -13.18
N PRO A 56 -22.94 3.87 -14.40
CA PRO A 56 -23.73 2.73 -14.89
C PRO A 56 -23.49 1.43 -14.10
N GLU A 57 -22.29 1.20 -13.58
CA GLU A 57 -21.99 0.04 -12.74
C GLU A 57 -22.56 0.19 -11.33
N TYR A 58 -22.59 1.42 -10.80
CA TYR A 58 -23.17 1.75 -9.50
C TYR A 58 -24.70 1.61 -9.52
N ASP A 59 -25.38 2.14 -10.54
CA ASP A 59 -26.83 1.98 -10.73
C ASP A 59 -27.21 0.49 -10.89
N LYS A 60 -26.42 -0.26 -11.67
CA LYS A 60 -26.61 -1.71 -11.82
C LYS A 60 -26.42 -2.45 -10.49
N ALA A 61 -25.42 -2.08 -9.69
CA ALA A 61 -25.23 -2.66 -8.36
C ALA A 61 -26.42 -2.38 -7.44
N ALA A 62 -26.92 -1.14 -7.42
CA ALA A 62 -28.10 -0.75 -6.64
C ALA A 62 -29.32 -1.60 -7.00
N ALA A 63 -29.60 -1.75 -8.30
CA ALA A 63 -30.75 -2.54 -8.78
C ALA A 63 -30.65 -4.04 -8.46
N ILE A 64 -29.43 -4.58 -8.33
CA ILE A 64 -29.21 -5.96 -7.87
C ILE A 64 -29.41 -6.07 -6.35
N LEU A 65 -28.82 -5.14 -5.59
CA LEU A 65 -28.85 -5.11 -4.13
C LEU A 65 -30.25 -4.84 -3.56
N ALA A 66 -31.06 -4.04 -4.25
CA ALA A 66 -32.46 -3.78 -3.86
C ALA A 66 -33.34 -5.04 -3.90
N LYS A 67 -32.90 -6.12 -4.57
CA LYS A 67 -33.59 -7.41 -4.65
C LYS A 67 -33.15 -8.41 -3.59
N ASP A 68 -32.16 -8.07 -2.78
CA ASP A 68 -31.77 -8.90 -1.63
C ASP A 68 -32.85 -8.87 -0.54
N ASP A 69 -32.84 -9.85 0.36
CA ASP A 69 -33.75 -9.93 1.50
C ASP A 69 -32.94 -9.99 2.81
N PRO A 70 -32.90 -8.90 3.62
CA PRO A 70 -33.55 -7.61 3.35
C PRO A 70 -32.86 -6.81 2.23
N PRO A 71 -33.56 -5.84 1.59
CA PRO A 71 -32.97 -4.99 0.56
C PRO A 71 -31.74 -4.24 1.06
N ILE A 72 -30.69 -4.19 0.23
CA ILE A 72 -29.47 -3.45 0.52
C ILE A 72 -29.45 -2.19 -0.32
N TYR A 73 -29.20 -1.05 0.31
CA TYR A 73 -29.17 0.25 -0.36
C TYR A 73 -27.74 0.76 -0.50
N ILE A 74 -27.53 1.53 -1.57
CA ILE A 74 -26.32 2.34 -1.78
C ILE A 74 -26.77 3.75 -2.20
N ALA A 75 -25.88 4.71 -2.01
CA ALA A 75 -26.19 6.12 -2.08
C ALA A 75 -25.12 6.91 -2.83
N LYS A 76 -25.46 8.11 -3.27
CA LYS A 76 -24.54 9.08 -3.87
C LYS A 76 -24.79 10.50 -3.36
N VAL A 77 -23.72 11.29 -3.30
CA VAL A 77 -23.69 12.72 -2.96
C VAL A 77 -22.96 13.44 -4.08
N ASP A 78 -23.62 14.46 -4.66
CA ASP A 78 -22.92 15.38 -5.55
C ASP A 78 -22.11 16.35 -4.70
N ALA A 79 -20.79 16.13 -4.65
CA ALA A 79 -19.89 16.94 -3.85
C ALA A 79 -19.72 18.37 -4.40
N THR A 80 -20.20 18.65 -5.62
CA THR A 80 -20.20 20.01 -6.19
C THR A 80 -21.37 20.86 -5.69
N GLU A 81 -22.48 20.22 -5.35
CA GLU A 81 -23.66 20.87 -4.74
C GLU A 81 -23.62 20.78 -3.20
N GLU A 82 -22.96 19.75 -2.65
CA GLU A 82 -22.86 19.48 -1.20
C GLU A 82 -21.41 19.55 -0.66
N PRO A 83 -20.71 20.69 -0.81
CA PRO A 83 -19.28 20.79 -0.48
C PRO A 83 -18.98 20.62 1.02
N SER A 84 -19.92 20.96 1.90
CA SER A 84 -19.81 20.74 3.35
C SER A 84 -19.71 19.26 3.68
N LEU A 85 -20.60 18.42 3.14
CA LEU A 85 -20.55 16.97 3.33
C LEU A 85 -19.24 16.37 2.82
N ALA A 86 -18.78 16.81 1.64
CA ALA A 86 -17.51 16.35 1.08
C ALA A 86 -16.32 16.70 2.01
N SER A 87 -16.31 17.93 2.55
CA SER A 87 -15.29 18.39 3.50
C SER A 87 -15.33 17.62 4.82
N ASP A 88 -16.52 17.43 5.41
CA ASP A 88 -16.70 16.75 6.70
C ASP A 88 -16.19 15.31 6.69
N PHE A 89 -16.23 14.66 5.53
CA PHE A 89 -15.72 13.30 5.34
C PHE A 89 -14.35 13.24 4.66
N GLY A 90 -13.67 14.37 4.49
CA GLY A 90 -12.30 14.42 3.98
C GLY A 90 -12.17 13.97 2.52
N VAL A 91 -13.15 14.28 1.67
CA VAL A 91 -13.12 13.95 0.24
C VAL A 91 -12.19 14.91 -0.49
N SER A 92 -11.06 14.42 -0.99
CA SER A 92 -10.05 15.20 -1.73
C SER A 92 -9.97 14.87 -3.22
N GLY A 93 -10.81 13.96 -3.72
CA GLY A 93 -10.82 13.51 -5.11
C GLY A 93 -12.08 12.71 -5.45
N TYR A 94 -12.33 12.50 -6.74
CA TYR A 94 -13.58 11.89 -7.22
C TYR A 94 -13.34 10.71 -8.18
N PRO A 95 -14.13 9.62 -8.10
CA PRO A 95 -15.07 9.33 -7.02
C PRO A 95 -14.32 8.92 -5.74
N THR A 96 -14.86 9.30 -4.58
CA THR A 96 -14.49 8.74 -3.28
C THR A 96 -15.70 8.00 -2.73
N ILE A 97 -15.56 6.74 -2.36
CA ILE A 97 -16.68 5.91 -1.90
C ILE A 97 -16.39 5.49 -0.46
N LYS A 98 -17.36 5.71 0.44
CA LYS A 98 -17.21 5.42 1.87
C LYS A 98 -18.32 4.51 2.36
N LEU A 99 -17.98 3.57 3.23
CA LEU A 99 -18.94 2.75 3.94
C LEU A 99 -19.33 3.43 5.25
N PHE A 100 -20.63 3.60 5.46
CA PHE A 100 -21.22 4.02 6.72
C PHE A 100 -21.82 2.82 7.44
N ARG A 101 -21.65 2.75 8.75
CA ARG A 101 -22.30 1.77 9.64
C ARG A 101 -22.92 2.47 10.83
N LYS A 102 -24.24 2.30 11.01
CA LYS A 102 -24.98 2.88 12.13
C LYS A 102 -24.64 4.37 12.32
N GLY A 103 -24.61 5.11 11.22
CA GLY A 103 -24.31 6.54 11.22
C GLY A 103 -22.85 6.97 11.28
N ALA A 104 -21.89 6.06 11.40
CA ALA A 104 -20.46 6.38 11.48
C ALA A 104 -19.70 5.90 10.25
N VAL A 105 -18.65 6.63 9.86
CA VAL A 105 -17.74 6.17 8.79
C VAL A 105 -17.00 4.93 9.27
N SER A 106 -17.15 3.83 8.55
CA SER A 106 -16.49 2.56 8.83
C SER A 106 -15.20 2.38 8.03
N GLY A 107 -15.04 3.07 6.91
CA GLY A 107 -13.84 3.00 6.08
C GLY A 107 -14.10 3.41 4.62
N ASP A 108 -13.02 3.52 3.85
CA ASP A 108 -13.05 3.79 2.41
C ASP A 108 -13.27 2.49 1.63
N TYR A 109 -13.93 2.59 0.48
CA TYR A 109 -14.11 1.48 -0.46
C TYR A 109 -13.03 1.54 -1.55
N ASP A 110 -12.05 0.67 -1.43
CA ASP A 110 -10.89 0.58 -2.36
C ASP A 110 -10.93 -0.69 -3.24
N SER A 111 -12.10 -1.33 -3.38
CA SER A 111 -12.26 -2.53 -4.20
C SER A 111 -12.64 -2.22 -5.66
N GLY A 112 -12.96 -3.25 -6.45
CA GLY A 112 -13.30 -3.13 -7.87
C GLY A 112 -14.49 -2.18 -8.13
N ARG A 113 -14.43 -1.43 -9.24
CA ARG A 113 -15.45 -0.42 -9.61
C ARG A 113 -16.53 -0.95 -10.58
N ASP A 114 -16.61 -2.26 -10.74
CA ASP A 114 -17.69 -2.94 -11.47
C ASP A 114 -18.83 -3.35 -10.53
N ALA A 115 -20.02 -3.56 -11.08
CA ALA A 115 -21.23 -3.86 -10.32
C ALA A 115 -21.10 -5.13 -9.47
N ASN A 116 -20.41 -6.17 -9.96
CA ASN A 116 -20.29 -7.43 -9.24
C ASN A 116 -19.42 -7.26 -8.00
N SER A 117 -18.32 -6.51 -8.11
CA SER A 117 -17.46 -6.17 -6.97
C SER A 117 -18.23 -5.40 -5.89
N ILE A 118 -19.01 -4.40 -6.28
CA ILE A 118 -19.83 -3.58 -5.35
C ILE A 118 -20.90 -4.44 -4.67
N VAL A 119 -21.62 -5.26 -5.45
CA VAL A 119 -22.66 -6.17 -4.93
C VAL A 119 -22.07 -7.16 -3.93
N ALA A 120 -20.95 -7.80 -4.28
CA ALA A 120 -20.28 -8.76 -3.41
C ALA A 120 -19.81 -8.10 -2.11
N TYR A 121 -19.25 -6.89 -2.20
CA TYR A 121 -18.86 -6.10 -1.04
C TYR A 121 -20.06 -5.78 -0.16
N MET A 122 -21.12 -5.20 -0.72
CA MET A 122 -22.28 -4.78 0.09
C MET A 122 -23.05 -5.94 0.69
N ARG A 123 -23.20 -7.07 0.02
CA ARG A 123 -23.73 -8.29 0.64
C ARG A 123 -22.85 -8.77 1.79
N LYS A 124 -21.53 -8.72 1.60
CA LYS A 124 -20.57 -9.01 2.67
C LYS A 124 -20.69 -8.01 3.82
N GLN A 125 -21.06 -6.75 3.59
CA GLN A 125 -21.19 -5.72 4.63
C GLN A 125 -22.56 -5.72 5.33
N SER A 126 -23.64 -6.04 4.63
CA SER A 126 -25.01 -6.01 5.17
C SER A 126 -25.47 -7.35 5.74
N GLY A 127 -24.77 -8.45 5.45
CA GLY A 127 -25.02 -9.76 6.07
C GLY A 127 -24.73 -9.76 7.58
N PRO A 128 -25.06 -10.86 8.29
CA PRO A 128 -24.75 -10.99 9.71
C PRO A 128 -23.24 -10.85 9.96
N SER A 129 -22.87 -10.20 11.07
CA SER A 129 -21.46 -9.97 11.41
C SER A 129 -20.68 -11.27 11.61
N ALA A 130 -21.37 -12.36 11.96
CA ALA A 130 -20.84 -13.70 12.03
C ALA A 130 -21.84 -14.70 11.42
N ARG A 131 -21.34 -15.66 10.63
CA ARG A 131 -22.17 -16.74 10.06
C ARG A 131 -22.56 -17.74 11.15
N THR A 132 -23.84 -18.09 11.26
CA THR A 132 -24.28 -19.20 12.10
C THR A 132 -23.86 -20.54 11.49
N LEU A 133 -23.22 -21.39 12.28
CA LEU A 133 -22.83 -22.76 11.92
C LEU A 133 -23.67 -23.75 12.74
N SER A 134 -24.53 -24.49 12.07
CA SER A 134 -25.48 -25.40 12.71
C SER A 134 -24.97 -26.85 12.72
N THR A 135 -24.13 -27.22 11.75
CA THR A 135 -23.62 -28.59 11.60
C THR A 135 -22.10 -28.66 11.65
N VAL A 136 -21.57 -29.84 12.00
CA VAL A 136 -20.12 -30.12 12.03
C VAL A 136 -19.50 -29.91 10.64
N GLU A 137 -20.23 -30.27 9.58
CA GLU A 137 -19.78 -30.10 8.20
C GLU A 137 -19.63 -28.62 7.84
N GLU A 138 -20.61 -27.78 8.17
CA GLU A 138 -20.52 -26.33 7.94
C GLU A 138 -19.31 -25.72 8.65
N ALA A 139 -19.06 -26.12 9.89
CA ALA A 139 -17.94 -25.63 10.66
C ALA A 139 -16.58 -26.08 10.11
N LYS A 140 -16.46 -27.36 9.73
CA LYS A 140 -15.25 -27.88 9.05
C LYS A 140 -15.00 -27.18 7.72
N ASN A 141 -16.04 -26.98 6.92
CA ASN A 141 -15.94 -26.25 5.65
C ASN A 141 -15.58 -24.77 5.87
N PHE A 142 -16.06 -24.16 6.95
CA PHE A 142 -15.76 -22.77 7.28
C PHE A 142 -14.26 -22.56 7.56
N VAL A 143 -13.65 -23.44 8.37
CA VAL A 143 -12.21 -23.37 8.73
C VAL A 143 -11.27 -23.93 7.65
N ALA A 144 -11.78 -24.79 6.74
CA ALA A 144 -10.99 -25.34 5.64
C ALA A 144 -10.72 -24.34 4.51
N LYS A 145 -11.39 -23.18 4.51
CA LYS A 145 -11.16 -22.10 3.55
C LYS A 145 -9.74 -21.55 3.71
N ASN A 146 -9.15 -21.09 2.60
CA ASN A 146 -7.80 -20.53 2.55
C ASN A 146 -7.71 -19.10 3.15
N ASP A 147 -8.32 -18.88 4.31
CA ASP A 147 -8.31 -17.60 5.02
C ASP A 147 -8.51 -17.80 6.53
N ILE A 148 -8.20 -16.78 7.33
CA ILE A 148 -8.35 -16.83 8.78
C ILE A 148 -9.83 -16.80 9.17
N SER A 149 -10.19 -17.74 10.04
CA SER A 149 -11.56 -17.97 10.51
C SER A 149 -11.61 -17.77 12.02
N VAL A 150 -12.60 -17.05 12.52
CA VAL A 150 -12.80 -16.85 13.97
C VAL A 150 -14.18 -17.38 14.33
N ILE A 151 -14.24 -18.38 15.20
CA ILE A 151 -15.51 -19.01 15.60
C ILE A 151 -15.76 -18.74 17.08
N GLY A 152 -16.95 -18.21 17.39
CA GLY A 152 -17.50 -18.16 18.73
C GLY A 152 -18.39 -19.37 19.01
N PHE A 153 -17.98 -20.22 19.94
CA PHE A 153 -18.76 -21.34 20.47
C PHE A 153 -19.50 -20.85 21.70
N PHE A 154 -20.82 -20.67 21.60
CA PHE A 154 -21.67 -20.11 22.64
C PHE A 154 -22.92 -20.98 22.82
N PRO A 155 -22.93 -21.97 23.73
CA PRO A 155 -24.09 -22.82 23.97
C PRO A 155 -25.35 -22.06 24.42
N ALA A 156 -25.19 -20.86 24.97
CA ALA A 156 -26.27 -19.94 25.33
C ALA A 156 -25.85 -18.49 25.09
N VAL A 157 -26.84 -17.61 24.94
CA VAL A 157 -26.60 -16.15 24.78
C VAL A 157 -26.03 -15.56 26.05
N GLY A 158 -25.02 -14.71 25.91
CA GLY A 158 -24.39 -14.00 27.04
C GLY A 158 -23.47 -12.88 26.59
N SER A 159 -22.92 -12.15 27.56
CA SER A 159 -22.12 -10.94 27.32
C SER A 159 -20.90 -11.16 26.41
N MET A 160 -20.24 -12.32 26.50
CA MET A 160 -19.12 -12.65 25.62
C MET A 160 -19.54 -12.76 24.14
N GLN A 161 -20.72 -13.31 23.86
CA GLN A 161 -21.26 -13.39 22.50
C GLN A 161 -21.59 -11.99 21.95
N GLU A 162 -22.18 -11.11 22.75
CA GLU A 162 -22.49 -9.74 22.33
C GLU A 162 -21.24 -8.97 21.96
N VAL A 163 -20.20 -9.03 22.81
CA VAL A 163 -18.90 -8.41 22.53
C VAL A 163 -18.27 -9.03 21.28
N PHE A 164 -18.37 -10.35 21.10
CA PHE A 164 -17.84 -11.04 19.91
C PHE A 164 -18.52 -10.58 18.64
N LEU A 165 -19.85 -10.49 18.63
CA LEU A 165 -20.62 -10.05 17.46
C LEU A 165 -20.35 -8.57 17.13
N LYS A 166 -20.12 -7.73 18.14
CA LYS A 166 -19.70 -6.33 17.95
C LYS A 166 -18.30 -6.26 17.32
N THR A 167 -17.33 -7.01 17.83
CA THR A 167 -15.99 -7.08 17.24
C THR A 167 -16.03 -7.66 15.83
N ALA A 168 -16.85 -8.69 15.60
CA ALA A 168 -17.03 -9.31 14.30
C ALA A 168 -17.53 -8.30 13.26
N ASP A 169 -18.47 -7.43 13.63
CA ASP A 169 -19.01 -6.42 12.74
C ASP A 169 -17.94 -5.40 12.31
N GLN A 170 -17.10 -4.98 13.26
CA GLN A 170 -16.01 -4.03 13.00
C GLN A 170 -14.81 -4.61 12.26
N LYS A 171 -14.60 -5.94 12.35
CA LYS A 171 -13.40 -6.60 11.83
C LYS A 171 -13.68 -7.55 10.65
N ARG A 172 -14.92 -7.59 10.13
CA ARG A 172 -15.35 -8.46 9.01
C ARG A 172 -14.60 -8.26 7.70
N ASP A 173 -13.92 -7.12 7.54
CA ASP A 173 -13.06 -6.88 6.39
C ASP A 173 -11.72 -7.61 6.51
N ALA A 174 -11.20 -7.73 7.73
CA ALA A 174 -9.94 -8.39 8.00
C ALA A 174 -10.12 -9.89 8.32
N PHE A 175 -11.26 -10.32 8.87
CA PHE A 175 -11.46 -11.71 9.31
C PHE A 175 -12.84 -12.24 8.93
N ARG A 176 -12.94 -13.58 8.85
CA ARG A 176 -14.20 -14.29 8.66
C ARG A 176 -14.72 -14.76 10.01
N PHE A 177 -15.87 -14.27 10.44
CA PHE A 177 -16.46 -14.64 11.71
C PHE A 177 -17.60 -15.64 11.56
N ALA A 178 -17.71 -16.54 12.53
CA ALA A 178 -18.83 -17.45 12.67
C ALA A 178 -19.20 -17.64 14.15
N VAL A 179 -20.43 -18.06 14.39
CA VAL A 179 -20.94 -18.43 15.70
C VAL A 179 -21.65 -19.78 15.65
N THR A 180 -21.61 -20.52 16.75
CA THR A 180 -22.38 -21.75 16.90
C THR A 180 -22.84 -21.93 18.35
N SER A 181 -24.06 -22.40 18.52
CA SER A 181 -24.59 -22.90 19.80
C SER A 181 -24.70 -24.43 19.83
N SER A 182 -24.29 -25.11 18.75
CA SER A 182 -24.39 -26.56 18.62
C SER A 182 -23.32 -27.25 19.46
N LYS A 183 -23.76 -28.08 20.42
CA LYS A 183 -22.88 -28.92 21.24
C LYS A 183 -22.10 -29.94 20.38
N GLU A 184 -22.70 -30.44 19.30
CA GLU A 184 -22.06 -31.36 18.37
C GLU A 184 -20.91 -30.68 17.62
N VAL A 185 -21.11 -29.43 17.19
CA VAL A 185 -20.06 -28.62 16.57
C VAL A 185 -18.94 -28.36 17.57
N ALA A 186 -19.26 -27.94 18.80
CA ALA A 186 -18.25 -27.69 19.83
C ALA A 186 -17.42 -28.96 20.14
N ALA A 187 -18.07 -30.11 20.30
CA ALA A 187 -17.41 -31.40 20.55
C ALA A 187 -16.47 -31.80 19.40
N ALA A 188 -16.84 -31.56 18.13
CA ALA A 188 -15.99 -31.87 16.98
C ALA A 188 -14.68 -31.08 16.94
N PHE A 189 -14.60 -29.96 17.64
CA PHE A 189 -13.39 -29.13 17.79
C PHE A 189 -12.75 -29.27 19.19
N ASN A 190 -13.22 -30.20 20.03
CA ASN A 190 -12.80 -30.37 21.43
C ASN A 190 -12.96 -29.09 22.26
N ILE A 191 -14.08 -28.37 22.07
CA ILE A 191 -14.39 -27.13 22.77
C ILE A 191 -15.50 -27.38 23.79
N GLU A 192 -15.29 -26.88 25.00
CA GLU A 192 -16.26 -26.90 26.09
C GLU A 192 -16.64 -25.47 26.50
N GLY A 193 -17.91 -25.26 26.86
CA GLY A 193 -18.41 -23.97 27.35
C GLY A 193 -18.39 -22.84 26.31
N ASN A 194 -18.33 -21.60 26.81
CA ASN A 194 -18.19 -20.41 25.97
C ASN A 194 -16.73 -20.23 25.57
N LYS A 195 -16.44 -20.23 24.27
CA LYS A 195 -15.08 -20.09 23.75
C LYS A 195 -15.04 -19.35 22.43
N VAL A 196 -14.04 -18.50 22.25
CA VAL A 196 -13.68 -17.95 20.94
C VAL A 196 -12.39 -18.62 20.49
N VAL A 197 -12.34 -19.05 19.23
CA VAL A 197 -11.16 -19.71 18.66
C VAL A 197 -10.86 -19.11 17.29
N LEU A 198 -9.59 -18.75 17.07
CA LEU A 198 -9.08 -18.34 15.77
C LEU A 198 -8.39 -19.53 15.11
N PHE A 199 -8.77 -19.80 13.86
CA PHE A 199 -8.20 -20.83 13.00
C PHE A 199 -7.50 -20.13 11.85
N HIS A 200 -6.19 -20.30 11.73
CA HIS A 200 -5.53 -19.92 10.48
C HIS A 200 -5.82 -20.96 9.41
N ALA A 201 -5.64 -20.54 8.15
CA ALA A 201 -5.83 -21.41 7.02
C ALA A 201 -4.94 -22.67 7.11
N PRO A 202 -5.46 -23.88 6.82
CA PRO A 202 -4.73 -25.13 6.98
C PRO A 202 -3.41 -25.19 6.21
N HIS A 203 -3.32 -24.49 5.08
CA HIS A 203 -2.10 -24.47 4.26
C HIS A 203 -0.89 -23.80 4.94
N TYR A 204 -1.11 -23.06 6.04
CA TYR A 204 -0.03 -22.47 6.84
C TYR A 204 0.60 -23.44 7.83
N GLU A 205 -0.03 -24.58 8.11
CA GLU A 205 0.50 -25.55 9.06
C GLU A 205 1.93 -25.98 8.67
N SER A 206 2.83 -25.89 9.65
CA SER A 206 4.23 -26.26 9.48
C SER A 206 4.78 -26.79 10.78
N LYS A 207 5.73 -27.72 10.70
CA LYS A 207 6.53 -28.17 11.86
C LYS A 207 7.23 -27.02 12.58
N LEU A 208 7.36 -25.87 11.92
CA LEU A 208 8.02 -24.71 12.48
C LEU A 208 7.10 -23.90 13.40
N GLU A 209 5.85 -23.64 13.05
CA GLU A 209 4.95 -22.79 13.85
C GLU A 209 3.78 -23.55 14.47
N GLY A 210 3.63 -24.85 14.20
CA GLY A 210 2.57 -25.70 14.73
C GLY A 210 1.23 -25.52 14.03
N ALA A 211 0.21 -26.21 14.54
CA ALA A 211 -1.17 -26.01 14.13
C ALA A 211 -1.66 -24.67 14.69
N VAL A 212 -2.20 -23.82 13.82
CA VAL A 212 -2.50 -22.43 14.19
C VAL A 212 -3.98 -22.28 14.57
N VAL A 213 -4.41 -23.12 15.50
CA VAL A 213 -5.68 -23.02 16.22
C VAL A 213 -5.39 -22.34 17.55
N VAL A 214 -5.87 -21.11 17.71
CA VAL A 214 -5.56 -20.27 18.86
C VAL A 214 -6.83 -20.04 19.66
N PRO A 215 -7.00 -20.71 20.82
CA PRO A 215 -8.11 -20.41 21.71
C PRO A 215 -7.91 -19.05 22.38
N TYR A 216 -9.01 -18.32 22.57
CA TYR A 216 -9.03 -17.10 23.35
C TYR A 216 -9.12 -17.41 24.85
N GLU A 217 -8.26 -16.75 25.63
CA GLU A 217 -8.16 -16.90 27.10
C GLU A 217 -8.31 -15.58 27.86
N GLY A 218 -8.64 -14.48 27.17
CA GLY A 218 -8.74 -13.14 27.78
C GLY A 218 -10.13 -12.82 28.36
N ALA A 219 -10.30 -11.57 28.82
CA ALA A 219 -11.57 -11.07 29.36
C ALA A 219 -12.64 -10.87 28.27
N SER A 220 -13.92 -10.93 28.62
CA SER A 220 -15.04 -10.62 27.71
C SER A 220 -15.17 -9.11 27.46
N SER A 221 -14.17 -8.48 26.84
CA SER A 221 -14.16 -7.06 26.51
C SER A 221 -13.69 -6.82 25.07
N GLN A 222 -14.19 -5.74 24.48
CA GLN A 222 -13.88 -5.39 23.10
C GLN A 222 -12.37 -5.20 22.89
N THR A 223 -11.71 -4.47 23.78
CA THR A 223 -10.26 -4.24 23.73
C THR A 223 -9.45 -5.54 23.81
N ALA A 224 -9.87 -6.49 24.64
CA ALA A 224 -9.15 -7.75 24.79
C ALA A 224 -9.34 -8.66 23.56
N PHE A 225 -10.54 -8.71 22.95
CA PHE A 225 -10.76 -9.39 21.67
C PHE A 225 -10.00 -8.74 20.52
N GLU A 226 -10.02 -7.42 20.41
CA GLU A 226 -9.28 -6.71 19.36
C GLU A 226 -7.77 -6.93 19.50
N SER A 227 -7.26 -6.92 20.73
CA SER A 227 -5.87 -7.26 21.02
C SER A 227 -5.57 -8.68 20.56
N PHE A 228 -6.37 -9.67 20.98
CA PHE A 228 -6.23 -11.07 20.58
C PHE A 228 -6.21 -11.25 19.06
N LEU A 229 -7.15 -10.62 18.35
CA LEU A 229 -7.19 -10.66 16.89
C LEU A 229 -5.95 -10.03 16.28
N ALA A 230 -5.44 -8.93 16.84
CA ALA A 230 -4.22 -8.29 16.35
C ALA A 230 -2.96 -9.14 16.60
N GLU A 231 -2.83 -9.81 17.75
CA GLU A 231 -1.67 -10.68 18.03
C GLU A 231 -1.64 -11.91 17.10
N ASN A 232 -2.83 -12.40 16.74
CA ASN A 232 -3.03 -13.62 15.97
C ASN A 232 -3.54 -13.31 14.55
N ALA A 233 -3.38 -12.07 14.08
CA ALA A 233 -3.91 -11.62 12.80
C ALA A 233 -3.26 -12.31 11.60
N THR A 234 -2.06 -12.85 11.80
CA THR A 234 -1.25 -13.48 10.76
C THR A 234 -0.45 -14.62 11.40
N PRO A 235 -0.12 -15.68 10.65
CA PRO A 235 0.85 -16.65 11.12
C PRO A 235 2.25 -16.00 11.21
N LEU A 236 3.28 -16.72 11.64
CA LEU A 236 4.62 -16.13 11.78
C LEU A 236 5.13 -15.60 10.43
N VAL A 237 4.80 -16.29 9.34
CA VAL A 237 4.99 -15.85 7.95
C VAL A 237 3.69 -16.04 7.18
N GLY A 238 2.89 -14.98 7.04
CA GLY A 238 1.64 -14.99 6.27
C GLY A 238 1.83 -14.57 4.81
N VAL A 239 0.80 -14.79 3.99
CA VAL A 239 0.72 -14.14 2.66
C VAL A 239 0.30 -12.70 2.87
N TYR A 240 1.13 -11.76 2.41
CA TYR A 240 0.82 -10.34 2.29
C TYR A 240 0.30 -10.07 0.87
N SER A 241 -0.90 -9.51 0.81
CA SER A 241 -1.68 -9.21 -0.39
C SER A 241 -2.69 -8.11 -0.07
N ASP A 242 -3.37 -7.57 -1.07
CA ASP A 242 -4.43 -6.57 -0.88
C ASP A 242 -5.54 -7.07 0.07
N LEU A 243 -5.86 -8.37 0.00
CA LEU A 243 -6.88 -9.01 0.86
C LEU A 243 -6.45 -9.21 2.31
N SER A 244 -5.14 -9.19 2.58
CA SER A 244 -4.58 -9.54 3.90
C SER A 244 -3.83 -8.38 4.55
N LYS A 245 -3.54 -7.31 3.81
CA LYS A 245 -2.79 -6.14 4.27
C LYS A 245 -3.33 -5.55 5.58
N ALA A 246 -4.66 -5.43 5.71
CA ALA A 246 -5.28 -4.94 6.94
C ALA A 246 -4.89 -5.75 8.19
N ARG A 247 -4.68 -7.07 8.06
CA ARG A 247 -4.21 -7.92 9.17
C ARG A 247 -2.75 -7.66 9.54
N PHE A 248 -1.91 -7.38 8.56
CA PHE A 248 -0.53 -6.97 8.82
C PHE A 248 -0.46 -5.57 9.44
N ASP A 249 -1.35 -4.66 9.05
CA ASP A 249 -1.44 -3.33 9.64
C ASP A 249 -1.91 -3.38 11.10
N LEU A 250 -2.87 -4.25 11.43
CA LEU A 250 -3.25 -4.54 12.82
C LEU A 250 -2.05 -5.03 13.65
N ARG A 251 -1.20 -5.89 13.07
CA ARG A 251 0.00 -6.40 13.74
C ARG A 251 1.05 -5.30 13.94
N LYS A 252 1.29 -4.47 12.92
CA LYS A 252 2.20 -3.30 12.98
C LYS A 252 1.74 -2.24 13.98
N ALA A 253 0.45 -2.05 14.18
CA ALA A 253 -0.06 -1.07 15.15
C ALA A 253 0.40 -1.37 16.61
N ARG A 254 0.86 -2.60 16.90
CA ARG A 254 1.34 -3.00 18.22
C ARG A 254 2.81 -2.68 18.50
N GLY A 255 3.55 -2.24 17.48
CA GLY A 255 4.96 -1.94 17.64
C GLY A 255 5.60 -1.53 16.33
N ASP A 256 6.59 -0.65 16.43
CA ASP A 256 7.34 -0.13 15.30
C ASP A 256 8.41 -1.13 14.83
N LEU A 257 7.97 -2.33 14.45
CA LEU A 257 8.82 -3.40 13.92
C LEU A 257 8.75 -3.42 12.38
N PRO A 258 9.87 -3.71 11.70
CA PRO A 258 9.87 -3.85 10.24
C PRO A 258 9.02 -5.06 9.81
N LEU A 259 8.30 -4.93 8.69
CA LEU A 259 7.66 -6.06 8.02
C LEU A 259 8.50 -6.46 6.80
N ILE A 260 9.34 -7.47 6.96
CA ILE A 260 10.25 -7.97 5.92
C ILE A 260 9.47 -8.90 4.99
N VAL A 261 9.39 -8.56 3.71
CA VAL A 261 8.56 -9.28 2.74
C VAL A 261 9.42 -9.97 1.68
N THR A 262 9.25 -11.29 1.55
CA THR A 262 9.87 -12.09 0.49
C THR A 262 8.88 -12.31 -0.65
N HIS A 263 9.18 -11.81 -1.83
CA HIS A 263 8.33 -11.86 -3.01
C HIS A 263 8.78 -12.97 -3.95
N PHE A 264 7.84 -13.81 -4.36
CA PHE A 264 8.05 -14.87 -5.36
C PHE A 264 6.66 -15.28 -5.90
N LYS A 265 6.60 -16.33 -6.74
CA LYS A 265 5.31 -16.87 -7.19
C LYS A 265 4.58 -17.58 -6.04
N VAL A 266 3.73 -16.83 -5.34
CA VAL A 266 2.84 -17.34 -4.28
C VAL A 266 1.55 -17.84 -4.91
N ASP A 267 1.32 -19.16 -4.90
CA ASP A 267 0.15 -19.77 -5.53
C ASP A 267 -0.27 -21.02 -4.75
N TYR A 268 -1.10 -20.83 -3.71
CA TYR A 268 -1.68 -21.95 -2.97
C TYR A 268 -2.78 -22.68 -3.74
N ALA A 269 -3.32 -22.10 -4.82
CA ALA A 269 -4.39 -22.73 -5.60
C ALA A 269 -3.82 -23.84 -6.49
N ASN A 270 -2.71 -23.59 -7.18
CA ASN A 270 -2.13 -24.53 -8.14
C ASN A 270 -0.78 -25.10 -7.71
N ASN A 271 -0.06 -24.46 -6.78
CA ASN A 271 1.30 -24.87 -6.41
C ASN A 271 1.64 -24.66 -4.92
N ALA A 272 0.73 -25.10 -4.03
CA ALA A 272 0.92 -25.01 -2.59
C ALA A 272 2.24 -25.64 -2.09
N LYS A 273 2.71 -26.72 -2.73
CA LYS A 273 3.97 -27.39 -2.38
C LYS A 273 5.18 -26.46 -2.55
N ASN A 274 5.29 -25.77 -3.69
CA ASN A 274 6.39 -24.84 -3.93
C ASN A 274 6.27 -23.59 -3.04
N THR A 275 5.05 -23.08 -2.85
CA THR A 275 4.83 -21.95 -1.95
C THR A 275 5.26 -22.28 -0.53
N ASN A 276 4.89 -23.45 -0.01
CA ASN A 276 5.32 -23.91 1.31
C ASN A 276 6.83 -24.20 1.38
N TYR A 277 7.46 -24.68 0.31
CA TYR A 277 8.91 -24.88 0.25
C TYR A 277 9.69 -23.58 0.51
N TRP A 278 9.29 -22.48 -0.13
CA TRP A 278 9.92 -21.17 0.06
C TRP A 278 9.51 -20.51 1.35
N ARG A 279 8.22 -20.56 1.70
CA ARG A 279 7.71 -20.07 2.98
C ARG A 279 8.44 -20.69 4.17
N ASN A 280 8.68 -22.00 4.16
CA ASN A 280 9.39 -22.67 5.26
C ASN A 280 10.84 -22.20 5.43
N ARG A 281 11.50 -21.74 4.36
CA ARG A 281 12.83 -21.12 4.45
C ARG A 281 12.78 -19.74 5.09
N VAL A 282 11.76 -18.95 4.74
CA VAL A 282 11.50 -17.67 5.43
C VAL A 282 11.16 -17.91 6.90
N LEU A 283 10.34 -18.93 7.21
CA LEU A 283 10.00 -19.31 8.59
C LEU A 283 11.24 -19.71 9.42
N ALA A 284 12.19 -20.43 8.83
CA ALA A 284 13.42 -20.81 9.51
C ALA A 284 14.22 -19.60 10.00
N VAL A 285 14.19 -18.49 9.25
CA VAL A 285 14.77 -17.21 9.66
C VAL A 285 13.86 -16.48 10.64
N ALA A 286 12.56 -16.32 10.31
CA ALA A 286 11.61 -15.53 11.07
C ALA A 286 11.54 -15.90 12.56
N LYS A 287 11.68 -17.20 12.88
CA LYS A 287 11.74 -17.72 14.25
C LYS A 287 12.80 -17.08 15.13
N LYS A 288 13.96 -16.72 14.54
CA LYS A 288 15.09 -16.11 15.27
C LYS A 288 14.82 -14.65 15.65
N PHE A 289 13.84 -14.02 15.00
CA PHE A 289 13.54 -12.60 15.12
C PHE A 289 12.13 -12.31 15.66
N ILE A 290 11.51 -13.28 16.33
CA ILE A 290 10.24 -13.05 17.04
C ILE A 290 10.40 -11.89 18.03
N GLY A 291 9.49 -10.91 17.96
CA GLY A 291 9.55 -9.69 18.76
C GLY A 291 10.52 -8.62 18.27
N LYS A 292 11.29 -8.88 17.20
CA LYS A 292 12.25 -7.94 16.60
C LYS A 292 11.89 -7.55 15.16
N ALA A 293 11.24 -8.43 14.42
CA ALA A 293 10.75 -8.18 13.07
C ALA A 293 9.51 -9.02 12.76
N HIS A 294 8.71 -8.54 11.82
CA HIS A 294 7.62 -9.30 11.19
C HIS A 294 8.05 -9.80 9.82
N PHE A 295 7.47 -10.91 9.39
CA PHE A 295 7.80 -11.54 8.12
C PHE A 295 6.53 -11.87 7.33
N ALA A 296 6.63 -11.74 6.02
CA ALA A 296 5.58 -12.16 5.10
C ALA A 296 6.18 -12.71 3.80
N ILE A 297 5.34 -13.45 3.08
CA ILE A 297 5.56 -13.78 1.66
C ILE A 297 4.52 -13.04 0.82
N ALA A 298 4.87 -12.65 -0.39
CA ALA A 298 3.95 -11.92 -1.27
C ALA A 298 4.11 -12.37 -2.72
N SER A 299 3.03 -12.25 -3.49
CA SER A 299 3.04 -12.54 -4.92
C SER A 299 3.91 -11.53 -5.66
N LYS A 300 4.90 -12.00 -6.42
CA LYS A 300 5.75 -11.12 -7.22
C LYS A 300 4.93 -10.40 -8.30
N GLU A 301 3.94 -11.09 -8.86
CA GLU A 301 3.06 -10.57 -9.91
C GLU A 301 2.17 -9.45 -9.37
N GLU A 302 1.60 -9.62 -8.17
CA GLU A 302 0.76 -8.62 -7.51
C GLU A 302 1.56 -7.35 -7.16
N PHE A 303 2.82 -7.52 -6.74
CA PHE A 303 3.68 -6.42 -6.29
C PHE A 303 4.74 -6.00 -7.33
N ALA A 304 4.53 -6.30 -8.62
CA ALA A 304 5.53 -6.06 -9.67
C ALA A 304 5.93 -4.59 -9.81
N ALA A 305 4.95 -3.67 -9.79
CA ALA A 305 5.20 -2.22 -9.82
C ALA A 305 6.06 -1.78 -8.63
N ARG A 306 5.73 -2.26 -7.43
CA ARG A 306 6.50 -1.96 -6.22
C ARG A 306 7.92 -2.48 -6.32
N LEU A 307 8.13 -3.73 -6.76
CA LEU A 307 9.47 -4.32 -6.89
C LEU A 307 10.35 -3.63 -7.94
N SER A 308 9.74 -3.03 -8.97
CA SER A 308 10.46 -2.18 -9.93
C SER A 308 11.08 -0.96 -9.26
N GLU A 309 10.43 -0.39 -8.24
CA GLU A 309 10.99 0.71 -7.44
C GLU A 309 12.19 0.28 -6.58
N PHE A 310 12.33 -1.02 -6.32
CA PHE A 310 13.49 -1.61 -5.64
C PHE A 310 14.54 -2.16 -6.62
N GLY A 311 14.31 -2.09 -7.94
CA GLY A 311 15.19 -2.68 -8.94
C GLY A 311 15.27 -4.22 -8.90
N LEU A 312 14.30 -4.90 -8.27
CA LEU A 312 14.34 -6.35 -8.04
C LEU A 312 13.51 -7.17 -9.05
N GLN A 313 13.06 -6.57 -10.16
CA GLN A 313 12.19 -7.20 -11.15
C GLN A 313 12.75 -8.51 -11.73
N ASN A 314 14.07 -8.67 -11.76
CA ASN A 314 14.74 -9.84 -12.37
C ASN A 314 15.12 -10.94 -11.36
N GLN A 315 15.05 -10.68 -10.04
CA GLN A 315 15.33 -11.72 -9.04
C GLN A 315 14.18 -12.72 -8.96
N GLU A 316 14.47 -14.02 -8.91
CA GLU A 316 13.42 -15.04 -8.76
C GLU A 316 12.70 -14.91 -7.41
N LEU A 317 13.46 -14.70 -6.35
CA LEU A 317 12.98 -14.37 -5.00
C LEU A 317 13.57 -13.04 -4.58
N ALA A 318 12.70 -12.05 -4.34
CA ALA A 318 13.09 -10.69 -4.01
C ALA A 318 12.70 -10.35 -2.57
N VAL A 319 13.65 -9.90 -1.75
CA VAL A 319 13.37 -9.44 -0.39
C VAL A 319 13.39 -7.92 -0.37
N ALA A 320 12.24 -7.31 -0.11
CA ALA A 320 12.10 -5.85 -0.08
C ALA A 320 11.03 -5.44 0.94
N PHE A 321 11.28 -4.31 1.61
CA PHE A 321 10.32 -3.74 2.53
C PHE A 321 10.55 -2.25 2.75
N GLU A 322 9.56 -1.61 3.36
CA GLU A 322 9.67 -0.24 3.86
C GLU A 322 9.58 -0.23 5.37
N HIS A 323 10.39 0.62 5.99
CA HIS A 323 10.35 0.89 7.42
C HIS A 323 10.72 2.35 7.65
N LYS A 324 9.89 3.08 8.41
CA LYS A 324 10.08 4.51 8.72
C LYS A 324 10.26 5.40 7.48
N GLY A 325 9.45 5.16 6.45
CA GLY A 325 9.50 5.90 5.18
C GLY A 325 10.74 5.63 4.33
N LYS A 326 11.62 4.70 4.75
CA LYS A 326 12.81 4.29 4.00
C LYS A 326 12.61 2.90 3.41
N LYS A 327 13.11 2.73 2.19
CA LYS A 327 13.07 1.47 1.43
C LYS A 327 14.31 0.64 1.73
N TYR A 328 14.18 -0.67 1.84
CA TYR A 328 15.29 -1.61 2.03
C TYR A 328 15.09 -2.83 1.14
N ALA A 329 16.16 -3.29 0.50
CA ALA A 329 16.16 -4.43 -0.41
C ALA A 329 17.44 -5.27 -0.22
N MET A 330 17.31 -6.59 -0.34
CA MET A 330 18.44 -7.52 -0.36
C MET A 330 18.91 -7.70 -1.80
N ASN A 331 20.19 -7.43 -2.06
CA ASN A 331 20.75 -7.48 -3.42
C ASN A 331 21.29 -8.87 -3.77
N GLU A 332 21.70 -9.65 -2.77
CA GLU A 332 22.16 -11.01 -2.94
C GLU A 332 21.02 -11.96 -3.32
N ASP A 333 21.37 -13.05 -4.00
CA ASP A 333 20.42 -14.13 -4.28
C ASP A 333 19.85 -14.70 -2.97
N PHE A 334 18.57 -15.07 -3.01
CA PHE A 334 17.91 -15.61 -1.83
C PHE A 334 18.55 -16.90 -1.34
N SER A 335 18.97 -16.89 -0.08
CA SER A 335 19.26 -18.09 0.70
C SER A 335 18.84 -17.83 2.16
N VAL A 336 18.67 -18.89 2.95
CA VAL A 336 18.36 -18.75 4.38
C VAL A 336 19.44 -17.93 5.10
N ALA A 337 20.72 -18.17 4.77
CA ALA A 337 21.85 -17.44 5.35
C ALA A 337 21.87 -15.96 4.93
N ASN A 338 21.62 -15.66 3.65
CA ASN A 338 21.60 -14.28 3.17
C ASN A 338 20.43 -13.50 3.78
N LEU A 339 19.23 -14.10 3.84
CA LEU A 339 18.08 -13.47 4.48
C LEU A 339 18.34 -13.20 5.97
N GLU A 340 18.90 -14.17 6.69
CA GLU A 340 19.24 -14.00 8.11
C GLU A 340 20.23 -12.86 8.32
N LYS A 341 21.36 -12.89 7.59
CA LYS A 341 22.37 -11.83 7.66
C LYS A 341 21.78 -10.47 7.32
N PHE A 342 20.96 -10.37 6.27
CA PHE A 342 20.32 -9.12 5.87
C PHE A 342 19.40 -8.56 6.98
N VAL A 343 18.66 -9.42 7.67
CA VAL A 343 17.83 -9.01 8.82
C VAL A 343 18.70 -8.52 9.98
N GLU A 344 19.80 -9.23 10.29
CA GLU A 344 20.74 -8.84 11.35
C GLU A 344 21.39 -7.49 11.05
N ASP A 345 21.90 -7.31 9.83
CA ASP A 345 22.53 -6.08 9.38
C ASP A 345 21.52 -4.92 9.40
N PHE A 346 20.27 -5.16 8.98
CA PHE A 346 19.23 -4.14 9.06
C PHE A 346 18.94 -3.72 10.50
N LEU A 347 18.71 -4.69 11.40
CA LEU A 347 18.42 -4.42 12.81
C LEU A 347 19.63 -3.79 13.53
N GLY A 348 20.85 -4.07 13.07
CA GLY A 348 22.09 -3.45 13.53
C GLY A 348 22.35 -2.05 12.96
N GLY A 349 21.53 -1.57 12.01
CA GLY A 349 21.71 -0.27 11.36
C GLY A 349 22.83 -0.24 10.29
N ASN A 350 23.28 -1.41 9.84
CA ASN A 350 24.36 -1.56 8.86
C ASN A 350 23.89 -1.52 7.40
N ILE A 351 22.58 -1.59 7.16
CA ILE A 351 21.99 -1.52 5.82
C ILE A 351 21.63 -0.06 5.48
N LYS A 352 22.21 0.45 4.39
CA LYS A 352 21.77 1.71 3.79
C LYS A 352 20.40 1.54 3.12
N PRO A 353 19.52 2.54 3.18
CA PRO A 353 18.27 2.52 2.43
C PRO A 353 18.52 2.29 0.94
N HIS A 354 17.62 1.55 0.29
CA HIS A 354 17.59 1.39 -1.14
C HIS A 354 17.37 2.74 -1.83
N VAL A 355 18.16 2.98 -2.86
CA VAL A 355 18.09 4.14 -3.74
C VAL A 355 17.82 3.60 -5.13
N LYS A 356 16.71 4.00 -5.75
CA LYS A 356 16.40 3.59 -7.13
C LYS A 356 17.56 4.05 -8.00
N SER A 357 18.18 3.12 -8.72
CA SER A 357 19.35 3.43 -9.53
C SER A 357 19.41 2.54 -10.74
N GLU A 358 19.78 3.13 -11.87
CA GLU A 358 20.32 2.38 -12.99
C GLU A 358 21.70 1.80 -12.64
N PRO A 359 22.16 0.76 -13.36
CA PRO A 359 23.53 0.26 -13.19
C PRO A 359 24.56 1.35 -13.52
N VAL A 360 25.63 1.44 -12.73
CA VAL A 360 26.76 2.32 -13.05
C VAL A 360 27.33 1.91 -14.42
N PRO A 361 27.47 2.83 -15.40
CA PRO A 361 28.00 2.49 -16.71
C PRO A 361 29.42 1.93 -16.63
N LYS A 362 29.67 0.83 -17.36
CA LYS A 362 30.99 0.18 -17.39
C LYS A 362 32.03 0.95 -18.21
N VAL A 363 31.58 1.83 -19.11
CA VAL A 363 32.42 2.60 -20.02
C VAL A 363 32.32 4.07 -19.67
N ALA A 364 33.46 4.70 -19.41
CA ALA A 364 33.53 6.12 -19.15
C ALA A 364 33.29 6.92 -20.43
N THR A 365 32.52 8.00 -20.32
CA THR A 365 32.23 8.98 -21.38
C THR A 365 32.72 10.36 -20.95
N ASP A 366 32.91 11.28 -21.91
CA ASP A 366 33.36 12.65 -21.59
C ASP A 366 32.33 13.43 -20.76
N VAL A 367 31.04 13.18 -20.97
CA VAL A 367 29.99 13.56 -20.01
C VAL A 367 29.88 12.44 -18.97
N LYS A 368 30.17 12.71 -17.71
CA LYS A 368 30.04 11.75 -16.61
C LYS A 368 28.57 11.36 -16.45
N VAL A 369 28.28 10.06 -16.47
CA VAL A 369 26.92 9.56 -16.18
C VAL A 369 26.79 9.32 -14.68
N LEU A 370 25.85 10.04 -14.07
CA LEU A 370 25.42 9.84 -12.69
C LEU A 370 24.19 8.94 -12.68
N VAL A 371 24.14 8.05 -11.69
CA VAL A 371 23.02 7.16 -11.38
C VAL A 371 22.78 7.22 -9.87
N GLY A 372 21.64 6.75 -9.39
CA GLY A 372 21.27 6.94 -7.98
C GLY A 372 22.30 6.38 -7.00
N SER A 373 22.94 5.26 -7.33
CA SER A 373 23.91 4.58 -6.46
C SER A 373 25.27 5.26 -6.40
N ASN A 374 25.62 6.15 -7.34
CA ASN A 374 26.90 6.87 -7.33
C ASN A 374 26.75 8.38 -7.12
N PHE A 375 25.51 8.90 -7.12
CA PHE A 375 25.25 10.33 -7.10
C PHE A 375 25.95 11.03 -5.92
N ASP A 376 25.78 10.53 -4.71
CA ASP A 376 26.33 11.18 -3.52
C ASP A 376 27.87 11.22 -3.53
N ASP A 377 28.51 10.09 -3.85
CA ASP A 377 29.96 9.98 -3.91
C ASP A 377 30.56 10.86 -5.02
N GLU A 378 29.92 10.90 -6.19
CA GLU A 378 30.41 11.66 -7.35
C GLU A 378 30.12 13.16 -7.25
N VAL A 379 29.01 13.56 -6.63
CA VAL A 379 28.62 14.97 -6.49
C VAL A 379 29.26 15.60 -5.26
N PHE A 380 29.22 14.93 -4.10
CA PHE A 380 29.66 15.48 -2.81
C PHE A 380 31.03 14.96 -2.33
N GLY A 381 31.52 13.83 -2.86
CA GLY A 381 32.76 13.18 -2.40
C GLY A 381 34.06 13.74 -2.99
N ASN A 382 34.01 14.90 -3.65
CA ASN A 382 35.18 15.59 -4.20
C ASN A 382 35.02 17.11 -4.09
N ASP A 383 36.04 17.85 -4.49
CA ASP A 383 36.11 19.31 -4.45
C ASP A 383 36.04 19.97 -5.84
N LYS A 384 35.62 19.25 -6.88
CA LYS A 384 35.56 19.76 -8.26
C LYS A 384 34.28 20.53 -8.54
N ASP A 385 34.34 21.55 -9.39
CA ASP A 385 33.14 22.17 -9.93
C ASP A 385 32.39 21.17 -10.81
N MET A 386 31.05 21.20 -10.79
CA MET A 386 30.25 20.30 -11.62
C MET A 386 29.06 21.03 -12.26
N LEU A 387 28.85 20.80 -13.56
CA LEU A 387 27.60 21.15 -14.25
C LEU A 387 26.81 19.86 -14.51
N ILE A 388 25.65 19.73 -13.89
CA ILE A 388 24.80 18.53 -13.95
C ILE A 388 23.55 18.81 -14.79
N GLU A 389 23.29 17.98 -15.80
CA GLU A 389 22.02 17.90 -16.51
C GLU A 389 21.13 16.80 -15.91
N PHE A 390 19.95 17.19 -15.41
CA PHE A 390 18.87 16.26 -15.08
C PHE A 390 17.89 16.18 -16.25
N TYR A 391 17.81 15.01 -16.89
CA TYR A 391 17.02 14.80 -18.11
C TYR A 391 15.99 13.67 -17.95
N ALA A 392 15.13 13.54 -18.98
CA ALA A 392 14.25 12.40 -19.17
C ALA A 392 14.44 11.83 -20.59
N PRO A 393 14.49 10.50 -20.80
CA PRO A 393 14.80 9.90 -22.11
C PRO A 393 13.80 10.27 -23.23
N TRP A 394 12.56 10.56 -22.87
CA TRP A 394 11.48 10.92 -23.80
C TRP A 394 11.38 12.43 -24.10
N CYS A 395 12.15 13.26 -23.41
CA CYS A 395 12.11 14.72 -23.54
C CYS A 395 12.83 15.20 -24.82
N GLY A 396 12.10 15.83 -25.73
CA GLY A 396 12.65 16.35 -27.00
C GLY A 396 13.73 17.41 -26.81
N HIS A 397 13.54 18.35 -25.88
CA HIS A 397 14.55 19.38 -25.57
C HIS A 397 15.85 18.81 -25.01
N CYS A 398 15.76 17.70 -24.28
CA CYS A 398 16.92 16.99 -23.73
C CYS A 398 17.72 16.31 -24.85
N LYS A 399 17.03 15.67 -25.80
CA LYS A 399 17.65 15.11 -27.01
C LYS A 399 18.36 16.19 -27.85
N SER A 400 17.78 17.39 -27.95
CA SER A 400 18.43 18.52 -28.62
C SER A 400 19.64 19.08 -27.86
N LEU A 401 19.65 18.99 -26.53
CA LEU A 401 20.75 19.46 -25.68
C LEU A 401 21.92 18.47 -25.67
N GLU A 402 21.67 17.17 -25.77
CA GLU A 402 22.70 16.13 -25.74
C GLU A 402 23.93 16.38 -26.64
N PRO A 403 23.80 16.71 -27.94
CA PRO A 403 24.97 17.00 -28.78
C PRO A 403 25.74 18.25 -28.31
N VAL A 404 25.05 19.27 -27.81
CA VAL A 404 25.66 20.50 -27.26
C VAL A 404 26.44 20.19 -25.99
N PHE A 405 25.86 19.38 -25.09
CA PHE A 405 26.48 18.98 -23.83
C PHE A 405 27.70 18.09 -24.04
N ASN A 406 27.64 17.20 -25.05
CA ASN A 406 28.79 16.41 -25.49
C ASN A 406 29.91 17.31 -26.07
N GLU A 407 29.58 18.29 -26.91
CA GLU A 407 30.57 19.26 -27.43
C GLU A 407 31.21 20.07 -26.29
N LEU A 408 30.40 20.53 -25.33
CA LEU A 408 30.88 21.23 -24.14
C LEU A 408 31.91 20.38 -23.38
N ALA A 409 31.59 19.12 -23.10
CA ALA A 409 32.50 18.20 -22.41
C ALA A 409 33.82 18.01 -23.17
N GLN A 410 33.79 17.97 -24.51
CA GLN A 410 35.02 17.95 -25.31
C GLN A 410 35.84 19.24 -25.19
N LYS A 411 35.19 20.41 -25.17
CA LYS A 411 35.91 21.70 -25.09
C LYS A 411 36.58 21.92 -23.75
N VAL A 412 36.00 21.41 -22.68
CA VAL A 412 36.57 21.49 -21.31
C VAL A 412 37.43 20.28 -20.97
N LYS A 413 37.69 19.39 -21.94
CA LYS A 413 38.53 18.20 -21.76
C LYS A 413 39.96 18.62 -21.40
N GLY A 414 40.35 18.35 -20.16
CA GLY A 414 41.63 18.78 -19.57
C GLY A 414 41.49 19.77 -18.41
N GLU A 415 40.29 20.28 -18.14
CA GLU A 415 39.99 21.01 -16.91
C GLU A 415 39.84 20.01 -15.75
N GLU A 416 40.92 19.77 -15.01
CA GLU A 416 40.97 18.73 -13.96
C GLU A 416 39.98 18.96 -12.82
N ASN A 417 39.58 20.21 -12.58
CA ASN A 417 38.68 20.63 -11.52
C ASN A 417 37.24 20.87 -11.98
N LEU A 418 36.87 20.44 -13.19
CA LEU A 418 35.52 20.60 -13.75
C LEU A 418 34.98 19.26 -14.25
N ILE A 419 33.74 18.94 -13.86
CA ILE A 419 33.00 17.77 -14.33
C ILE A 419 31.74 18.24 -15.06
N ILE A 420 31.52 17.72 -16.26
CA ILE A 420 30.24 17.82 -16.97
C ILE A 420 29.52 16.49 -16.79
N ALA A 421 28.34 16.51 -16.20
CA ALA A 421 27.63 15.31 -15.80
C ALA A 421 26.17 15.30 -16.23
N LYS A 422 25.59 14.12 -16.39
CA LYS A 422 24.15 13.96 -16.66
C LYS A 422 23.55 12.83 -15.82
N LEU A 423 22.27 12.96 -15.49
CA LEU A 423 21.48 11.98 -14.74
C LEU A 423 20.07 11.85 -15.35
N ASP A 424 19.62 10.63 -15.64
CA ASP A 424 18.20 10.37 -15.92
C ASP A 424 17.40 10.45 -14.62
N ALA A 425 16.67 11.55 -14.47
CA ALA A 425 15.91 11.89 -13.27
C ALA A 425 14.57 11.15 -13.17
N THR A 426 14.23 10.33 -14.16
CA THR A 426 13.05 9.44 -14.17
C THR A 426 13.38 8.04 -13.65
N SER A 427 14.63 7.63 -13.81
CA SER A 427 15.10 6.26 -13.52
C SER A 427 15.99 6.17 -12.27
N ASN A 428 16.42 7.30 -11.72
CA ASN A 428 17.32 7.36 -10.56
C ASN A 428 16.76 8.26 -9.44
N ASP A 429 16.94 7.82 -8.20
CA ASP A 429 16.81 8.65 -7.00
C ASP A 429 18.08 9.47 -6.81
N PHE A 430 17.94 10.68 -6.27
CA PHE A 430 19.02 11.63 -5.99
C PHE A 430 18.53 12.63 -4.94
N ALA A 431 19.41 13.52 -4.47
CA ALA A 431 19.10 14.53 -3.44
C ALA A 431 18.14 15.63 -3.96
N ARG A 432 16.87 15.30 -4.22
CA ARG A 432 15.84 16.21 -4.77
C ARG A 432 15.61 17.47 -3.95
N ASP A 433 15.87 17.41 -2.64
CA ASP A 433 15.78 18.58 -1.76
C ASP A 433 16.83 19.65 -2.11
N LEU A 434 18.02 19.23 -2.53
CA LEU A 434 19.08 20.13 -3.03
C LEU A 434 18.94 20.42 -4.52
N PHE A 435 18.38 19.49 -5.29
CA PHE A 435 18.16 19.60 -6.72
C PHE A 435 16.68 19.48 -7.09
N PRO A 436 15.84 20.51 -6.82
CA PRO A 436 14.45 20.50 -7.26
C PRO A 436 14.33 20.42 -8.79
N VAL A 437 13.83 19.29 -9.30
CA VAL A 437 13.58 19.07 -10.74
C VAL A 437 12.08 19.07 -11.00
N SER A 438 11.57 20.18 -11.53
CA SER A 438 10.15 20.36 -11.90
C SER A 438 9.87 20.20 -13.40
N GLY A 439 10.91 20.05 -14.22
CA GLY A 439 10.81 19.86 -15.67
C GLY A 439 12.14 19.43 -16.28
N TYR A 440 12.13 19.08 -17.56
CA TYR A 440 13.31 18.53 -18.25
C TYR A 440 13.67 19.33 -19.52
N PRO A 441 14.97 19.57 -19.80
CA PRO A 441 16.09 19.36 -18.88
C PRO A 441 16.12 20.44 -17.78
N THR A 442 16.60 20.07 -16.60
CA THR A 442 16.96 21.00 -15.52
C THR A 442 18.47 20.91 -15.29
N LEU A 443 19.15 22.05 -15.19
CA LEU A 443 20.60 22.13 -15.09
C LEU A 443 21.00 22.77 -13.76
N TYR A 444 22.02 22.23 -13.10
CA TYR A 444 22.57 22.77 -11.87
C TYR A 444 24.09 22.89 -11.93
N TRP A 445 24.59 24.01 -11.42
CA TRP A 445 25.99 24.23 -11.11
C TRP A 445 26.26 23.88 -9.65
N VAL A 446 27.26 23.04 -9.40
CA VAL A 446 27.67 22.61 -8.07
C VAL A 446 29.11 23.12 -7.84
N PRO A 447 29.30 24.19 -7.06
CA PRO A 447 30.63 24.73 -6.80
C PRO A 447 31.49 23.74 -6.01
N GLY A 448 32.74 23.57 -6.41
CA GLY A 448 33.69 22.66 -5.78
C GLY A 448 33.94 22.97 -4.29
N ASN A 449 33.87 24.24 -3.91
CA ASN A 449 34.02 24.71 -2.53
C ASN A 449 32.69 24.77 -1.73
N ASN A 450 31.54 24.49 -2.35
CA ASN A 450 30.24 24.55 -1.69
C ASN A 450 29.22 23.60 -2.35
N LYS A 451 29.45 22.29 -2.19
CA LYS A 451 28.63 21.24 -2.83
C LYS A 451 27.17 21.20 -2.37
N HIS A 452 26.86 21.70 -1.18
CA HIS A 452 25.51 21.69 -0.60
C HIS A 452 24.69 22.95 -0.92
N SER A 453 25.22 23.87 -1.75
CA SER A 453 24.49 25.04 -2.26
C SER A 453 24.52 25.07 -3.79
N PRO A 454 23.95 24.07 -4.47
CA PRO A 454 23.92 24.04 -5.92
C PRO A 454 23.08 25.21 -6.46
N LYS A 455 23.53 25.82 -7.56
CA LYS A 455 22.86 26.94 -8.22
C LYS A 455 22.15 26.43 -9.47
N LYS A 456 20.86 26.67 -9.57
CA LYS A 456 20.12 26.35 -10.80
C LYS A 456 20.65 27.19 -11.96
N TYR A 457 20.91 26.55 -13.10
CA TYR A 457 21.36 27.21 -14.32
C TYR A 457 20.14 27.66 -15.14
N GLU A 458 20.04 28.97 -15.36
CA GLU A 458 18.93 29.62 -16.08
C GLU A 458 19.41 30.27 -17.40
N GLY A 459 20.64 29.98 -17.83
CA GLY A 459 21.24 30.56 -19.05
C GLY A 459 20.83 29.86 -20.35
N GLY A 460 21.41 30.32 -21.47
CA GLY A 460 21.20 29.74 -22.80
C GLY A 460 21.74 28.32 -22.93
N ARG A 461 21.09 27.49 -23.76
CA ARG A 461 21.42 26.06 -23.91
C ARG A 461 22.31 25.79 -25.12
N ASP A 462 23.28 26.67 -25.36
CA ASP A 462 24.31 26.55 -26.41
C ASP A 462 25.70 26.52 -25.77
N VAL A 463 26.70 26.00 -26.50
CA VAL A 463 28.06 25.81 -25.97
C VAL A 463 28.69 27.12 -25.48
N LYS A 464 28.45 28.25 -26.17
CA LYS A 464 29.01 29.54 -25.79
C LYS A 464 28.43 30.00 -24.45
N SER A 465 27.11 29.93 -24.29
CA SER A 465 26.42 30.25 -23.04
C SER A 465 26.89 29.41 -21.85
N PHE A 466 27.17 28.12 -22.06
CA PHE A 466 27.75 27.27 -21.01
C PHE A 466 29.17 27.68 -20.66
N ILE A 467 30.05 27.90 -21.65
CA ILE A 467 31.44 28.31 -21.41
C ILE A 467 31.51 29.66 -20.70
N ASP A 468 30.67 30.63 -21.10
CA ASP A 468 30.62 31.95 -20.48
C ASP A 468 30.17 31.86 -19.01
N TYR A 469 29.18 31.00 -18.71
CA TYR A 469 28.77 30.74 -17.34
C TYR A 469 29.85 30.04 -16.51
N ILE A 470 30.49 29.01 -17.06
CA ILE A 470 31.58 28.28 -16.39
C ILE A 470 32.72 29.25 -16.06
N LYS A 471 33.14 30.11 -16.98
CA LYS A 471 34.16 31.14 -16.72
C LYS A 471 33.79 32.09 -15.59
N LYS A 472 32.51 32.42 -15.46
CA LYS A 472 32.00 33.32 -14.44
C LYS A 472 31.91 32.66 -13.06
N GLU A 473 31.49 31.41 -13.00
CA GLU A 473 31.10 30.73 -11.75
C GLU A 473 32.12 29.72 -11.25
N SER A 474 33.18 29.42 -12.02
CA SER A 474 34.24 28.48 -11.62
C SER A 474 34.90 28.91 -10.32
N THR A 475 34.99 27.96 -9.40
CA THR A 475 35.74 28.07 -8.15
C THR A 475 37.24 28.14 -8.43
N TYR A 476 37.69 27.45 -9.48
CA TYR A 476 39.10 27.32 -9.82
C TYR A 476 39.46 28.02 -11.13
N PRO A 477 40.72 28.45 -11.31
CA PRO A 477 41.20 28.99 -12.58
C PRO A 477 41.07 27.96 -13.71
N LEU A 478 40.46 28.37 -14.82
CA LEU A 478 40.28 27.55 -16.02
C LEU A 478 41.49 27.65 -16.96
N LYS A 479 41.86 26.53 -17.59
CA LYS A 479 42.94 26.41 -18.59
C LYS A 479 42.40 26.33 -20.03
N LEU A 480 41.23 26.90 -20.29
CA LEU A 480 40.57 26.78 -21.59
C LEU A 480 41.45 27.37 -22.69
N LYS A 481 41.79 26.55 -23.69
CA LYS A 481 42.53 27.01 -24.87
C LYS A 481 41.67 28.04 -25.62
N LYS A 482 42.21 29.24 -25.87
CA LYS A 482 41.58 30.20 -26.79
C LYS A 482 41.42 29.52 -28.15
N SER A 483 40.19 29.41 -28.65
CA SER A 483 39.95 28.93 -30.01
C SER A 483 40.59 29.91 -30.98
N LYS A 484 41.41 29.40 -31.92
CA LYS A 484 41.90 30.17 -33.06
C LYS A 484 40.68 30.60 -33.90
N GLY A 485 40.23 31.84 -33.78
CA GLY A 485 39.11 32.33 -34.58
C GLY A 485 38.33 33.55 -34.08
N GLU A 486 38.74 34.22 -33.01
CA GLU A 486 38.15 35.52 -32.61
C GLU A 486 39.26 36.59 -32.61
N LEU A 487 39.37 37.30 -33.74
CA LEU A 487 40.03 38.60 -33.89
C LEU A 487 39.11 39.50 -34.71
#